data_AF-A0A7K2YIR9-F1
#
_entry.id   AF-A0A7K2YIR9-F1
#
_cell.length_a   1.000
_cell.length_b   1.000
_cell.length_c   1.000
_cell.angle_alpha   90.00
_cell.angle_beta   90.00
_cell.angle_gamma   90.00
#
_symmetry.space_group_name_H-M   'P 1'
#
loop_
_entity.id
_entity.type
_entity.pdbx_description
1 polymer ?
#
loop_
_entity_poly.entity_id
_entity_poly.type
_entity_poly.pdbx_seq_one_letter_code
_entity_poly.pdbx_strand_id
1 'polypeptide(L)'
;MTSMTSERKRFRLREIGDEPDYRFTLANERTFLAWIRTALSLLAGGVAVVQLVPELAPRAQRLVLGLALVALALTLSATAYRRWYQVERAMRLGRALPFSALPLVLSAGLVIVIVVSVVLMLAG
;
A
#
# COMPACT_ATOMS: atom_id res chain seq x y z
N MET A 1 -6.81 0.31 23.70
CA MET A 1 -5.39 0.21 24.12
C MET A 1 -4.46 0.16 22.89
N THR A 2 -4.67 1.03 21.91
CA THR A 2 -4.01 0.96 20.58
C THR A 2 -3.53 2.34 20.09
N SER A 3 -3.87 3.41 20.82
CA SER A 3 -3.49 4.80 20.49
C SER A 3 -2.06 5.15 20.94
N MET A 4 -1.61 4.64 22.10
CA MET A 4 -0.35 5.03 22.76
C MET A 4 0.94 4.51 22.11
N THR A 5 0.85 3.64 21.10
CA THR A 5 2.03 3.18 20.34
C THR A 5 2.37 4.11 19.18
N SER A 6 1.37 4.81 18.62
CA SER A 6 1.56 5.76 17.53
C SER A 6 2.18 7.08 18.00
N GLU A 7 1.74 7.60 19.16
CA GLU A 7 2.29 8.82 19.76
C GLU A 7 3.75 8.65 20.16
N ARG A 8 4.11 7.50 20.77
CA ARG A 8 5.51 7.21 21.15
C ARG A 8 6.47 7.09 19.96
N LYS A 9 5.98 6.68 18.79
CA LYS A 9 6.78 6.70 17.56
C LYS A 9 6.95 8.13 17.02
N ARG A 10 5.89 8.94 17.09
CA ARG A 10 5.90 10.34 16.63
C ARG A 10 6.83 11.22 17.48
N PHE A 11 6.85 10.99 18.80
CA PHE A 11 7.77 11.66 19.72
C PHE A 11 9.24 11.27 19.46
N ARG A 12 9.52 9.97 19.35
CA ARG A 12 10.89 9.50 19.05
C ARG A 12 11.44 9.99 17.72
N LEU A 13 10.61 10.20 16.70
CA LEU A 13 11.08 10.78 15.44
C LEU A 13 11.46 12.25 15.58
N ARG A 14 10.74 13.03 16.42
CA ARG A 14 11.07 14.44 16.70
C ARG A 14 12.39 14.62 17.45
N GLU A 15 12.80 13.63 18.24
CA GLU A 15 14.03 13.66 19.04
C GLU A 15 15.28 13.16 18.28
N ILE A 16 15.13 12.66 17.05
CA ILE A 16 16.25 12.09 16.28
C ILE A 16 16.69 13.07 15.19
N GLY A 17 17.92 13.58 15.31
CA GLY A 17 18.62 14.36 14.29
C GLY A 17 18.06 15.77 14.05
N ASP A 18 18.55 16.43 13.00
CA ASP A 18 18.06 17.76 12.62
C ASP A 18 16.71 17.68 11.90
N GLU A 19 15.92 18.75 12.03
CA GLU A 19 14.64 18.88 11.32
C GLU A 19 14.91 18.84 9.80
N PRO A 20 14.39 17.83 9.07
CA PRO A 20 14.63 17.74 7.64
C PRO A 20 13.94 18.89 6.90
N ASP A 21 14.58 19.41 5.84
CA ASP A 21 14.02 20.48 5.00
C ASP A 21 12.60 20.12 4.56
N TYR A 22 11.66 21.01 4.88
CA TYR A 22 10.22 20.86 4.71
C TYR A 22 9.83 20.42 3.29
N ARG A 23 10.59 20.84 2.27
CA ARG A 23 10.39 20.43 0.86
C ARG A 23 10.43 18.91 0.69
N PHE A 24 11.38 18.23 1.34
CA PHE A 24 11.57 16.79 1.17
C PHE A 24 10.50 16.02 1.95
N THR A 25 10.11 16.52 3.12
CA THR A 25 8.98 16.00 3.89
C THR A 25 7.68 16.09 3.08
N LEU A 26 7.40 17.23 2.45
CA LEU A 26 6.23 17.44 1.60
C LEU A 26 6.23 16.53 0.35
N ALA A 27 7.41 16.30 -0.23
CA ALA A 27 7.54 15.36 -1.35
C ALA A 27 7.25 13.92 -0.92
N ASN A 28 7.77 13.48 0.24
CA ASN A 28 7.52 12.16 0.79
C ASN A 28 6.02 11.95 1.09
N GLU A 29 5.37 12.94 1.71
CA GLU A 29 3.92 12.90 1.98
C GLU A 29 3.08 12.76 0.71
N ARG A 30 3.38 13.53 -0.36
CA ARG A 30 2.67 13.40 -1.64
C ARG A 30 2.78 11.99 -2.22
N THR A 31 3.96 11.39 -2.17
CA THR A 31 4.12 10.00 -2.65
C THR A 31 3.33 9.03 -1.78
N PHE A 32 3.37 9.17 -0.45
CA PHE A 32 2.58 8.35 0.46
C PHE A 32 1.08 8.44 0.17
N LEU A 33 0.53 9.65 0.01
CA LEU A 33 -0.88 9.86 -0.29
C LEU A 33 -1.28 9.29 -1.65
N ALA A 34 -0.41 9.36 -2.66
CA ALA A 34 -0.63 8.72 -3.95
C ALA A 34 -0.75 7.19 -3.79
N TRP A 35 0.11 6.57 -2.98
CA TRP A 35 0.05 5.13 -2.71
C TRP A 35 -1.20 4.71 -1.93
N ILE A 36 -1.61 5.51 -0.94
CA ILE A 36 -2.85 5.25 -0.20
C ILE A 36 -4.06 5.35 -1.12
N ARG A 37 -4.09 6.33 -2.04
CA ARG A 37 -5.15 6.43 -3.05
C ARG A 37 -5.27 5.15 -3.88
N THR A 38 -4.15 4.64 -4.41
CA THR A 38 -4.16 3.39 -5.19
C THR A 38 -4.62 2.19 -4.35
N ALA A 39 -4.25 2.10 -3.07
CA ALA A 39 -4.71 1.04 -2.18
C ALA A 39 -6.22 1.12 -1.95
N LEU A 40 -6.78 2.32 -1.77
CA LEU A 40 -8.21 2.52 -1.61
C LEU A 40 -8.98 2.15 -2.88
N SER A 41 -8.47 2.51 -4.07
CA SER A 41 -9.07 2.09 -5.34
C SER A 41 -9.09 0.58 -5.51
N LEU A 42 -8.01 -0.13 -5.14
CA LEU A 42 -7.95 -1.60 -5.17
C LEU A 42 -8.94 -2.23 -4.19
N LEU A 43 -9.02 -1.69 -2.96
CA LEU A 43 -9.99 -2.14 -1.96
C LEU A 43 -11.43 -1.97 -2.46
N ALA A 44 -11.77 -0.81 -3.00
CA ALA A 44 -13.07 -0.53 -3.57
C ALA A 44 -13.39 -1.49 -4.73
N GLY A 45 -12.42 -1.73 -5.63
CA GLY A 45 -12.56 -2.71 -6.71
C GLY A 45 -12.80 -4.13 -6.20
N GLY A 46 -12.07 -4.58 -5.18
CA GLY A 46 -12.28 -5.91 -4.58
C GLY A 46 -13.66 -6.07 -3.96
N VAL A 47 -14.14 -5.06 -3.23
CA VAL A 47 -15.50 -5.04 -2.68
C VAL A 47 -16.55 -5.02 -3.81
N ALA A 48 -16.33 -4.24 -4.86
CA ALA A 48 -17.21 -4.15 -6.00
C ALA A 48 -17.37 -5.51 -6.72
N VAL A 49 -16.26 -6.21 -6.98
CA VAL A 49 -16.29 -7.54 -7.62
C VAL A 49 -17.15 -8.53 -6.82
N VAL A 50 -17.06 -8.50 -5.49
CA VAL A 50 -17.82 -9.42 -4.63
C VAL A 50 -19.30 -9.04 -4.57
N GLN A 51 -19.61 -7.76 -4.43
CA GLN A 51 -20.96 -7.28 -4.09
C GLN A 51 -21.79 -6.77 -5.26
N LEU A 52 -21.18 -6.09 -6.23
CA LEU A 52 -21.89 -5.39 -7.31
C LEU A 52 -22.10 -6.25 -8.56
N VAL A 53 -21.48 -7.42 -8.62
CA VAL A 53 -21.40 -8.20 -9.87
C VAL A 53 -21.82 -9.66 -9.68
N PRO A 54 -23.02 -9.97 -9.17
CA PRO A 54 -23.43 -11.34 -8.89
C PRO A 54 -23.53 -12.24 -10.12
N GLU A 55 -23.89 -11.67 -11.27
CA GLU A 55 -24.23 -12.39 -12.50
C GLU A 55 -23.02 -12.67 -13.42
N LEU A 56 -21.89 -11.96 -13.28
CA LEU A 56 -20.77 -12.12 -14.23
C LEU A 56 -19.85 -13.31 -13.97
N ALA A 57 -19.88 -13.90 -12.76
CA ALA A 57 -19.01 -15.02 -12.44
C ALA A 57 -19.55 -15.85 -11.26
N PRO A 58 -19.22 -17.16 -11.22
CA PRO A 58 -19.47 -18.00 -10.05
C PRO A 58 -18.95 -17.37 -8.76
N ARG A 59 -19.69 -17.57 -7.66
CA ARG A 59 -19.36 -16.98 -6.35
C ARG A 59 -17.91 -17.24 -5.92
N ALA A 60 -17.39 -18.43 -6.20
CA ALA A 60 -16.01 -18.79 -5.87
C ALA A 60 -14.99 -17.89 -6.57
N GLN A 61 -15.15 -17.64 -7.88
CA GLN A 61 -14.23 -16.82 -8.67
C GLN A 61 -14.22 -15.37 -8.19
N ARG A 62 -15.40 -14.80 -7.90
CA ARG A 62 -15.53 -13.43 -7.36
C ARG A 62 -14.87 -13.26 -6.00
N LEU A 63 -15.02 -14.26 -5.12
CA LEU A 63 -14.35 -14.26 -3.83
C LEU A 63 -12.83 -14.32 -3.97
N VAL A 64 -12.30 -15.19 -4.83
CA VAL A 64 -10.85 -15.28 -5.09
C VAL A 64 -10.31 -13.95 -5.60
N LEU A 65 -10.94 -13.36 -6.62
CA LEU A 65 -10.50 -12.09 -7.20
C LEU A 65 -10.63 -10.93 -6.21
N GLY A 66 -11.76 -10.83 -5.51
CA GLY A 66 -11.98 -9.81 -4.48
C GLY A 66 -10.95 -9.88 -3.36
N LEU A 67 -10.68 -11.08 -2.85
CA LEU A 67 -9.66 -11.28 -1.81
C LEU A 67 -8.25 -10.95 -2.31
N ALA A 68 -7.92 -11.29 -3.56
CA ALA A 68 -6.63 -10.93 -4.16
C ALA A 68 -6.45 -9.40 -4.24
N LEU A 69 -7.49 -8.67 -4.67
CA LEU A 69 -7.48 -7.20 -4.71
C LEU A 69 -7.34 -6.58 -3.31
N VAL A 70 -8.07 -7.10 -2.32
CA VAL A 70 -7.97 -6.64 -0.92
C VAL A 70 -6.58 -6.93 -0.34
N ALA A 71 -6.01 -8.11 -0.60
CA ALA A 71 -4.66 -8.47 -0.15
C ALA A 71 -3.59 -7.55 -0.76
N LEU A 72 -3.73 -7.20 -2.04
CA LEU A 72 -2.86 -6.25 -2.71
C LEU A 72 -2.99 -4.84 -2.11
N ALA A 73 -4.22 -4.38 -1.84
CA ALA A 73 -4.48 -3.10 -1.17
C ALA A 73 -3.81 -3.03 0.21
N LEU A 74 -3.92 -4.10 1.01
CA LEU A 74 -3.29 -4.19 2.33
C LEU A 74 -1.76 -4.13 2.24
N THR A 75 -1.18 -4.89 1.31
CA THR A 75 0.27 -4.94 1.10
C THR A 75 0.79 -3.58 0.66
N LEU A 76 0.06 -2.90 -0.24
CA LEU A 76 0.41 -1.56 -0.71
C LEU A 76 0.35 -0.52 0.43
N SER A 77 -0.70 -0.54 1.23
CA SER A 77 -0.84 0.36 2.38
C SER A 77 0.29 0.15 3.41
N ALA A 78 0.60 -1.10 3.74
CA ALA A 78 1.65 -1.43 4.69
C ALA A 78 3.06 -1.04 4.19
N THR A 79 3.35 -1.27 2.91
CA THR A 79 4.65 -0.93 2.30
C THR A 79 4.82 0.58 2.12
N ALA A 80 3.76 1.31 1.77
CA ALA A 80 3.76 2.78 1.71
C ALA A 80 4.10 3.40 3.07
N TYR A 81 3.49 2.91 4.16
CA TYR A 81 3.78 3.38 5.51
C TYR A 81 5.23 3.07 5.94
N ARG A 82 5.71 1.85 5.66
CA ARG A 82 7.10 1.46 5.97
C ARG A 82 8.10 2.35 5.24
N ARG A 83 7.89 2.64 3.95
CA ARG A 83 8.75 3.51 3.15
C ARG A 83 8.76 4.92 3.70
N TRP A 84 7.59 5.49 3.99
CA TRP A 84 7.47 6.83 4.57
C TRP A 84 8.32 6.95 5.84
N TYR A 85 8.21 5.97 6.75
CA TYR A 85 9.00 5.95 7.99
C TYR A 85 10.51 5.79 7.76
N GLN A 86 10.93 4.95 6.81
CA GLN A 86 12.34 4.76 6.49
C GLN A 86 12.98 6.00 5.87
N VAL A 87 12.26 6.68 4.96
CA VAL A 87 12.72 7.92 4.32
C VAL A 87 12.80 9.04 5.34
N GLU A 88 11.76 9.23 6.17
CA GLU A 88 11.76 10.22 7.27
C GLU A 88 12.95 10.02 8.22
N ARG A 89 13.20 8.76 8.61
CA ARG A 89 14.33 8.42 9.50
C ARG A 89 15.69 8.64 8.84
N ALA A 90 15.83 8.36 7.54
CA ALA A 90 17.07 8.57 6.80
C ALA A 90 17.38 10.06 6.61
N MET A 91 16.36 10.88 6.30
CA MET A 91 16.48 12.34 6.17
C MET A 91 16.92 12.97 7.49
N ARG A 92 16.29 12.59 8.61
CA ARG A 92 16.66 13.05 9.95
C ARG A 92 18.09 12.68 10.36
N LEU A 93 18.58 11.53 9.93
CA LEU A 93 19.92 11.03 10.26
C LEU A 93 21.01 11.45 9.25
N GLY A 94 20.68 12.29 8.24
CA GLY A 94 21.62 12.70 7.19
C GLY A 94 22.16 11.53 6.35
N ARG A 95 21.45 10.40 6.29
CA ARG A 95 21.89 9.20 5.57
C ARG A 95 21.37 9.17 4.13
N ALA A 96 22.04 8.40 3.28
CA ALA A 96 21.56 8.13 1.93
C ALA A 96 20.12 7.59 1.94
N LEU A 97 19.30 8.06 0.99
CA LEU A 97 17.90 7.66 0.86
C LEU A 97 17.82 6.15 0.51
N PRO A 98 16.99 5.37 1.22
CA PRO A 98 16.88 3.94 0.97
C PRO A 98 16.22 3.65 -0.38
N PHE A 99 16.79 2.70 -1.14
CA PHE A 99 16.17 2.17 -2.35
C PHE A 99 14.83 1.52 -2.02
N SER A 100 13.75 1.92 -2.72
CA SER A 100 12.42 1.39 -2.45
C SER A 100 12.12 0.18 -3.34
N ALA A 101 11.87 -0.98 -2.73
CA ALA A 101 11.34 -2.16 -3.43
C ALA A 101 9.83 -2.06 -3.76
N LEU A 102 9.19 -0.93 -3.43
CA LEU A 102 7.76 -0.67 -3.63
C LEU A 102 7.27 -0.85 -5.08
N PRO A 103 7.93 -0.27 -6.10
CA PRO A 103 7.54 -0.47 -7.50
C PRO A 103 7.60 -1.95 -7.92
N LEU A 104 8.55 -2.71 -7.35
CA LEU A 104 8.70 -4.14 -7.61
C LEU A 104 7.55 -4.94 -6.98
N VAL A 105 7.21 -4.68 -5.72
CA VAL A 105 6.09 -5.35 -5.04
C VAL A 105 4.76 -5.06 -5.74
N LEU A 106 4.56 -3.82 -6.18
CA LEU A 106 3.37 -3.41 -6.92
C LEU A 106 3.26 -4.07 -8.29
N SER A 107 4.33 -4.04 -9.07
CA SER A 107 4.35 -4.67 -10.40
C SER A 107 4.12 -6.17 -10.27
N ALA A 108 4.83 -6.85 -9.36
CA ALA A 108 4.63 -8.27 -9.11
C ALA A 108 3.20 -8.59 -8.64
N GLY A 109 2.68 -7.84 -7.68
CA GLY A 109 1.33 -8.04 -7.16
C GLY A 109 0.24 -7.81 -8.20
N LEU A 110 0.39 -6.78 -9.03
CA LEU A 110 -0.55 -6.51 -10.12
C LEU A 110 -0.50 -7.60 -11.20
N VAL A 111 0.69 -8.07 -11.58
CA VAL A 111 0.85 -9.19 -12.50
C VAL A 111 0.16 -10.45 -11.97
N ILE A 112 0.31 -10.76 -10.68
CA ILE A 112 -0.37 -11.90 -10.05
C ILE A 112 -1.89 -11.76 -10.17
N VAL A 113 -2.45 -10.58 -9.84
CA VAL A 113 -3.91 -10.35 -9.95
C VAL A 113 -4.39 -10.49 -11.40
N ILE A 114 -3.64 -9.96 -12.38
CA ILE A 114 -3.97 -10.10 -13.80
C ILE A 114 -3.98 -11.58 -14.21
N VAL A 115 -2.93 -12.33 -13.88
CA VAL A 115 -2.82 -13.75 -14.22
C VAL A 115 -3.95 -14.55 -13.58
N VAL A 116 -4.22 -14.35 -12.29
CA VAL A 116 -5.34 -15.01 -11.59
C VAL A 116 -6.67 -14.68 -12.25
N SER A 117 -6.89 -13.41 -12.61
CA SER A 117 -8.12 -12.99 -13.30
C SER A 117 -8.30 -13.72 -14.62
N VAL A 118 -7.26 -13.78 -15.46
CA VAL A 118 -7.28 -14.47 -16.76
C VAL A 118 -7.55 -15.96 -16.57
N VAL A 119 -6.87 -16.62 -15.63
CA VAL A 119 -7.07 -18.05 -15.35
C VAL A 119 -8.51 -18.34 -14.92
N LEU A 120 -9.08 -17.51 -14.03
CA LEU A 120 -10.47 -17.69 -13.59
C LEU A 120 -11.46 -17.49 -14.73
N MET A 121 -11.23 -16.51 -15.62
CA MET A 121 -12.07 -16.28 -16.79
C MET A 121 -12.03 -17.43 -17.80
N LEU A 122 -10.89 -18.10 -17.97
CA LEU A 122 -10.74 -19.25 -18.88
C LEU A 122 -11.27 -20.56 -18.28
N ALA A 123 -11.37 -20.64 -16.96
CA ALA A 123 -11.83 -21.83 -16.22
C ALA A 123 -13.34 -21.79 -15.89
N GLY A 124 -14.03 -20.68 -16.17
CA GLY A 124 -15.48 -20.52 -16.07
C GLY A 124 -16.15 -20.72 -17.41
#